data_AF-A0A9I9EJ57-F1
#
_entry.id   AF-A0A9I9EJ57-F1
#
_cell.length_a   1.000
_cell.length_b   1.000
_cell.length_c   1.000
_cell.angle_alpha   90.00
_cell.angle_beta   90.00
_cell.angle_gamma   90.00
#
_symmetry.space_group_name_H-M   'P 1'
#
loop_
_entity.id
_entity.type
_entity.pdbx_description
1 polymer ?
#
loop_
_entity_poly.entity_id
_entity_poly.type
_entity_poly.pdbx_seq_one_letter_code
_entity_poly.pdbx_strand_id
1 'polypeptide(L)' 'MKLENQTQIQEDDNSGAVIGNKWDTYLDLLQADYPEGEALDTLGLVRYCCRRMLMTHVDLIEKLLNYNTMDKSEIV' A
#
# COMPACT_ATOMS: atom_id res chain seq x y z
N MET A 1 -20.00 -0.91 -25.35
CA MET A 1 -18.90 -0.74 -26.32
C MET A 1 -18.33 0.66 -26.11
N LYS A 2 -17.18 0.92 -25.51
CA LYS A 2 -16.05 0.12 -25.04
C LYS A 2 -15.58 0.80 -23.73
N LEU A 3 -15.63 0.10 -22.61
CA LEU A 3 -14.90 0.49 -21.39
C LEU A 3 -13.86 -0.60 -21.14
N GLU A 4 -12.97 -0.72 -22.12
CA GLU A 4 -11.73 -1.48 -22.04
C GLU A 4 -10.65 -0.42 -22.13
N ASN A 5 -10.13 0.00 -20.98
CA ASN A 5 -8.79 0.59 -20.86
C ASN A 5 -8.34 0.64 -19.39
N GLN A 6 -8.53 -0.49 -18.70
CA GLN A 6 -7.73 -0.91 -17.55
C GLN A 6 -7.34 -2.39 -17.75
N THR A 7 -7.05 -2.78 -18.99
CA THR A 7 -6.34 -4.04 -19.24
C THR A 7 -4.90 -3.85 -18.80
N GLN A 8 -4.59 -4.51 -17.68
CA GLN A 8 -3.33 -5.20 -17.45
C GLN A 8 -2.08 -4.33 -17.34
N ILE A 9 -1.79 -3.94 -16.10
CA ILE A 9 -0.40 -4.01 -15.60
C ILE A 9 -0.23 -5.42 -15.02
N GLN A 10 -0.29 -6.43 -15.88
CA GLN A 10 0.31 -7.72 -15.58
C GLN A 10 1.60 -7.77 -16.38
N GLU A 11 2.67 -8.20 -15.71
CA GLU A 11 4.07 -8.26 -16.17
C GLU A 11 4.91 -6.99 -15.97
N ASP A 12 5.41 -6.82 -14.75
CA ASP A 12 6.81 -6.43 -14.58
C ASP A 12 7.43 -7.23 -13.44
N ASP A 13 7.76 -8.46 -13.80
CA ASP A 13 8.80 -9.19 -13.13
C ASP A 13 10.05 -8.29 -13.13
N ASN A 14 10.49 -7.91 -11.93
CA ASN A 14 11.84 -7.42 -11.68
C ASN A 14 12.13 -5.96 -12.12
N SER A 15 11.94 -5.02 -11.18
CA SER A 15 12.46 -3.63 -11.17
C SER A 15 11.63 -2.57 -11.92
N GLY A 16 10.57 -2.08 -11.28
CA GLY A 16 9.82 -0.90 -11.74
C GLY A 16 8.42 -0.76 -11.16
N ALA A 17 7.87 -1.84 -10.62
CA ALA A 17 6.47 -1.94 -10.24
C ALA A 17 6.01 -0.78 -9.33
N VAL A 18 4.86 -0.21 -9.67
CA VAL A 18 4.17 0.75 -8.81
C VAL A 18 3.70 -0.01 -7.57
N ILE A 19 4.24 0.37 -6.41
CA ILE A 19 3.95 -0.25 -5.11
C ILE A 19 2.83 0.50 -4.37
N GLY A 20 2.71 1.82 -4.60
CA GLY A 20 1.82 2.69 -3.83
C GLY A 20 0.34 2.33 -3.90
N ASN A 21 -0.12 1.72 -5.00
CA ASN A 21 -1.51 1.29 -5.17
C ASN A 21 -1.82 -0.10 -4.58
N LYS A 22 -0.82 -0.81 -4.05
CA LYS A 22 -0.98 -2.16 -3.51
C LYS A 22 -1.14 -2.20 -1.99
N TRP A 23 -0.93 -1.08 -1.31
CA TRP A 23 -1.01 -0.98 0.16
C TRP A 23 -2.41 -1.32 0.69
N ASP A 24 -3.46 -0.76 0.08
CA ASP A 24 -4.83 -1.00 0.52
C ASP A 24 -5.22 -2.48 0.38
N THR A 25 -4.89 -3.09 -0.76
CA THR A 25 -5.13 -4.53 -0.97
C THR A 25 -4.34 -5.40 -0.01
N TYR A 26 -3.12 -4.99 0.37
CA TYR A 26 -2.34 -5.68 1.39
C TYR A 26 -3.02 -5.64 2.76
N LEU A 27 -3.56 -4.48 3.16
CA LEU A 27 -4.32 -4.35 4.40
C LEU A 27 -5.58 -5.21 4.41
N ASP A 28 -6.32 -5.25 3.30
CA ASP A 28 -7.51 -6.10 3.17
C ASP A 28 -7.18 -7.59 3.34
N LEU A 29 -6.05 -8.04 2.76
CA LEU A 29 -5.58 -9.41 2.92
C LEU A 29 -5.19 -9.73 4.36
N LEU A 30 -4.52 -8.81 5.06
CA LEU A 30 -4.20 -8.99 6.48
C LEU A 30 -5.45 -9.01 7.36
N GLN A 31 -6.46 -8.21 7.05
CA GLN A 31 -7.75 -8.25 7.75
C GLN A 31 -8.50 -9.56 7.50
N ALA A 32 -8.26 -10.20 6.36
CA ALA A 32 -8.79 -11.51 6.02
C ALA A 32 -8.00 -12.68 6.64
N ASP A 33 -7.08 -12.42 7.59
CA ASP A 33 -6.26 -13.42 8.31
C ASP A 33 -5.28 -14.17 7.38
N TYR A 34 -4.89 -13.57 6.24
CA TYR A 34 -3.83 -14.14 5.40
C TYR A 34 -2.45 -13.91 6.02
N PRO A 35 -1.53 -14.90 5.91
CA PRO A 35 -0.15 -14.70 6.32
C PRO A 35 0.55 -13.70 5.40
N GLU A 36 1.34 -12.79 5.99
CA GLU A 36 2.02 -11.68 5.30
C GLU A 36 2.82 -12.14 4.05
N GLY A 37 3.45 -13.31 4.12
CA GLY A 37 4.19 -13.90 3.01
C GLY A 37 3.31 -14.20 1.79
N GLU A 38 2.18 -14.88 2.02
CA GLU A 38 1.25 -15.23 0.93
C GLU A 38 0.48 -14.02 0.41
N ALA A 39 0.20 -13.04 1.27
CA ALA A 39 -0.39 -11.77 0.85
C ALA A 39 0.53 -11.04 -0.16
N LEU A 40 1.85 -11.00 0.12
CA LEU A 40 2.84 -10.41 -0.78
C LEU A 40 3.02 -11.21 -2.08
N ASP A 41 2.88 -12.53 -2.03
CA ASP A 41 2.90 -13.41 -3.21
C ASP A 41 1.68 -13.17 -4.10
N THR A 42 0.51 -13.03 -3.49
CA THR A 42 -0.76 -12.74 -4.19
C THR A 42 -0.72 -11.39 -4.91
N LEU A 43 0.01 -10.42 -4.36
CA LEU A 43 0.25 -9.11 -4.97
C LEU A 43 1.30 -9.13 -6.09
N GLY A 44 1.91 -10.29 -6.37
CA GLY A 44 2.95 -10.48 -7.40
C GLY A 44 4.32 -9.90 -7.03
N LEU A 45 4.57 -9.64 -5.75
CA LEU A 45 5.83 -9.02 -5.30
C LEU A 45 6.89 -10.09 -5.04
N VAL A 46 7.55 -10.60 -6.08
CA VAL A 46 8.51 -11.72 -5.93
C VAL A 46 9.86 -11.26 -5.32
N ARG A 47 10.35 -10.08 -5.72
CA ARG A 47 11.66 -9.57 -5.28
C ARG A 47 11.66 -8.99 -3.86
N TYR A 48 12.74 -9.26 -3.13
CA TYR A 48 12.95 -8.77 -1.76
C TYR A 48 12.89 -7.24 -1.63
N CYS A 49 13.33 -6.50 -2.66
CA CYS A 49 13.32 -5.03 -2.64
C CYS A 49 11.89 -4.48 -2.62
N CYS A 50 10.96 -5.12 -3.33
CA CYS A 50 9.56 -4.70 -3.38
C CYS A 50 8.81 -5.18 -2.12
N ARG A 51 9.10 -6.39 -1.62
CA ARG A 51 8.52 -6.89 -0.35
C ARG A 51 8.88 -6.01 0.84
N ARG A 52 10.15 -5.58 0.92
CA ARG A 52 10.63 -4.70 2.00
C ARG A 52 9.82 -3.40 2.06
N MET A 53 9.36 -2.89 0.93
CA MET A 53 8.62 -1.63 0.90
C MET A 53 7.27 -1.71 1.61
N LEU A 54 6.56 -2.84 1.51
CA LEU A 54 5.31 -3.06 2.25
C LEU A 54 5.56 -3.53 3.68
N MET A 55 6.48 -4.48 3.89
CA MET A 55 6.72 -5.06 5.21
C MET A 55 7.16 -4.03 6.25
N THR A 56 7.92 -3.00 5.85
CA THR A 56 8.39 -1.95 6.76
C THR A 56 7.64 -0.64 6.59
N HIS A 57 6.52 -0.62 5.88
CA HIS A 57 5.72 0.58 5.73
C HIS A 57 5.07 0.96 7.06
N VAL A 58 5.14 2.24 7.42
CA VAL A 58 4.45 2.80 8.58
C VAL A 58 3.65 4.00 8.09
N ASP A 59 2.33 3.90 8.15
CA ASP A 59 1.47 5.01 7.77
C ASP A 59 1.41 6.04 8.91
N LEU A 60 2.07 7.18 8.69
CA LEU A 60 2.08 8.30 9.61
C LEU A 60 1.09 9.40 9.19
N ILE A 61 0.40 9.25 8.05
CA ILE A 61 -0.44 10.33 7.50
C ILE A 61 -1.54 10.72 8.47
N GLU A 62 -2.20 9.72 9.08
CA GLU A 62 -3.27 9.92 10.06
C GLU A 62 -2.78 10.74 11.25
N LYS A 63 -1.58 10.44 11.77
CA LYS A 63 -1.02 11.16 12.91
C LYS A 63 -0.64 12.60 12.55
N LEU A 64 -0.20 12.85 11.33
CA LEU A 64 0.19 14.19 10.85
C LEU A 64 -1.02 15.08 10.53
N LEU A 65 -2.11 14.51 10.02
CA LEU A 65 -3.37 15.22 9.77
C LEU A 65 -3.93 15.87 11.06
N ASN A 66 -3.71 15.23 12.21
CA ASN A 66 -4.10 15.77 13.51
C ASN A 66 -3.22 16.93 14.02
N TYR A 67 -2.10 17.24 13.36
CA TYR A 67 -1.28 18.42 13.67
C TYR A 67 -1.69 19.62 12.80
N ASN A 68 -2.92 20.11 12.97
CA ASN A 68 -3.23 21.46 12.48
C ASN A 68 -2.55 22.48 13.40
N THR A 69 -1.52 23.16 12.90
CA THR A 69 -0.80 24.22 13.66
C THR A 69 -1.69 25.42 13.98
N MET A 70 -2.90 25.50 13.42
CA MET A 70 -3.87 26.57 13.68
C MET A 70 -4.91 26.25 14.77
N ASP A 71 -4.89 25.06 15.36
CA ASP A 71 -5.86 24.64 16.41
C ASP A 71 -5.24 24.53 17.83
N LYS A 72 -4.00 25.02 18.00
CA LYS A 72 -3.35 25.12 19.33
C LYS A 72 -3.35 26.54 19.91
N SER A 73 -4.11 27.45 19.31
CA SER A 73 -4.55 28.67 19.97
C SER A 73 -5.96 28.46 20.49
N GLU A 74 -6.06 28.26 21.80
CA GLU A 74 -7.26 28.25 22.66
C GLU A 74 -7.58 26.88 23.31
N ILE A 75 -7.70 26.95 24.66
CA ILE A 75 -8.27 25.99 25.62
C ILE A 75 -7.26 24.88 26.06
N VAL A 76 -6.62 24.87 27.25
CA VAL A 76 -6.66 25.58 28.55
C VAL A 76 -5.23 25.70 29.08
#